data_AF-A0A7S3CUL5-F1
#
_entry.id   AF-A0A7S3CUL5-F1
#
_cell.length_a   1.000
_cell.length_b   1.000
_cell.length_c   1.000
_cell.angle_alpha   90.00
_cell.angle_beta   90.00
_cell.angle_gamma   90.00
#
_symmetry.space_group_name_H-M   'P 1'
#
loop_
_entity.id
_entity.type
_entity.pdbx_description
1 polymer ?
#
loop_
_entity_poly.entity_id
_entity_poly.type
_entity_poly.pdbx_seq_one_letter_code
_entity_poly.pdbx_strand_id
1 'polypeptide(L)'
;MSDDKDNQSTNNGGIDSIQKTSEDVTSSKQNLNYQISSQPSGSTARNQDQNFGSSTSNPPAPVDKALQQQQMLENRKLGSFPQDLSQVKQIFSTKSKSQMAKDRFSQKAQEYLDSHKMSIYLQDAIKIILDRREEKPLDLLTDYFNTTLKGEHILLREYAFVSATQLNRKCFLQQIRKVFHSTPYYQIITGLDYHQMICLICSDFPRTLMIETIKTIPLAKKTTISQKTGTDILFEQFELDKLQSAVCIYFYYNEFMENVRTLFQEAQ
;
A
#
# COMPACT_ATOMS: atom_id res chain seq x y z
N MET A 1 45.30 76.59 21.78
CA MET A 1 43.99 77.09 22.23
C MET A 1 43.00 76.01 21.83
N SER A 2 42.94 74.91 22.59
CA SER A 2 42.18 74.74 23.85
C SER A 2 40.70 74.62 23.53
N ASP A 3 40.17 73.40 23.51
CA ASP A 3 39.33 72.76 24.58
C ASP A 3 37.83 73.12 24.31
N ASP A 4 36.79 72.29 24.47
CA ASP A 4 36.57 71.08 25.26
C ASP A 4 35.22 70.42 24.87
N LYS A 5 35.20 69.07 24.90
CA LYS A 5 34.18 68.10 25.43
C LYS A 5 32.70 68.03 24.98
N ASP A 6 32.37 66.86 24.41
CA ASP A 6 31.46 65.78 24.86
C ASP A 6 30.40 66.04 25.95
N ASN A 7 29.18 65.50 25.76
CA ASN A 7 28.62 64.51 26.70
C ASN A 7 27.46 63.66 26.12
N GLN A 8 27.59 62.35 26.28
CA GLN A 8 26.51 61.35 26.22
C GLN A 8 25.84 61.23 27.60
N SER A 9 24.58 60.81 27.66
CA SER A 9 24.10 60.05 28.81
C SER A 9 23.09 58.98 28.41
N THR A 10 23.54 57.77 28.70
CA THR A 10 22.84 56.51 28.85
C THR A 10 21.85 56.58 30.02
N ASN A 11 20.78 55.78 29.97
CA ASN A 11 20.30 55.18 31.20
C ASN A 11 19.77 53.76 30.99
N ASN A 12 20.19 52.91 31.92
CA ASN A 12 20.05 51.46 32.01
C ASN A 12 19.01 51.10 33.09
N GLY A 13 18.54 49.86 33.06
CA GLY A 13 17.94 49.15 34.21
C GLY A 13 16.56 48.58 33.88
N GLY A 14 16.19 47.34 34.16
CA GLY A 14 16.78 46.20 34.88
C GLY A 14 15.64 45.16 35.01
N ILE A 15 15.82 43.93 34.52
CA ILE A 15 15.93 42.67 35.30
C ILE A 15 14.90 42.51 36.44
N ASP A 16 13.93 41.60 36.27
CA ASP A 16 13.61 40.45 37.16
C ASP A 16 12.39 39.68 36.59
N SER A 17 12.51 38.40 36.22
CA SER A 17 12.43 37.18 37.06
C SER A 17 11.02 36.89 37.59
N ILE A 18 10.41 35.75 37.18
CA ILE A 18 9.49 34.83 37.91
C ILE A 18 8.75 33.98 36.83
N GLN A 19 9.06 32.69 36.62
CA GLN A 19 8.79 31.46 37.38
C GLN A 19 7.55 30.69 36.88
N LYS A 20 7.82 29.40 36.62
CA LYS A 20 6.95 28.26 36.31
C LYS A 20 5.57 28.25 36.97
N THR A 21 4.59 27.76 36.23
CA THR A 21 3.58 26.82 36.76
C THR A 21 3.39 25.64 35.81
N SER A 22 3.47 24.46 36.41
CA SER A 22 3.14 23.14 35.88
C SER A 22 1.81 22.73 36.49
N GLU A 23 0.87 22.24 35.69
CA GLU A 23 -0.25 21.37 36.10
C GLU A 23 -0.44 20.38 34.95
N ASP A 24 0.02 19.14 35.06
CA ASP A 24 -0.64 17.97 35.68
C ASP A 24 -2.10 17.76 35.23
N VAL A 25 -2.30 16.87 34.25
CA VAL A 25 -3.51 16.04 34.16
C VAL A 25 -3.08 14.60 33.93
N THR A 26 -3.24 13.82 34.99
CA THR A 26 -3.06 12.38 35.05
C THR A 26 -4.34 11.64 34.65
N SER A 27 -4.14 10.48 34.04
CA SER A 27 -4.92 9.24 34.22
C SER A 27 -6.39 9.20 33.81
N SER A 28 -6.68 8.38 32.81
CA SER A 28 -7.78 7.41 32.87
C SER A 28 -7.41 6.16 32.09
N LYS A 29 -6.80 5.20 32.81
CA LYS A 29 -6.70 3.80 32.41
C LYS A 29 -8.07 3.17 32.65
N GLN A 30 -8.77 2.75 31.60
CA GLN A 30 -9.87 1.80 31.73
C GLN A 30 -9.37 0.39 31.44
N ASN A 31 -9.28 -0.39 32.52
CA ASN A 31 -9.20 -1.84 32.52
C ASN A 31 -10.47 -2.41 31.87
N LEU A 32 -10.31 -3.23 30.82
CA LEU A 32 -11.30 -4.22 30.44
C LEU A 32 -10.68 -5.60 30.62
N ASN A 33 -10.94 -6.12 31.81
CA ASN A 33 -10.75 -7.49 32.21
C ASN A 33 -12.01 -8.24 31.76
N TYR A 34 -11.91 -9.17 30.80
CA TYR A 34 -12.95 -10.19 30.64
C TYR A 34 -12.34 -11.56 30.43
N GLN A 35 -12.91 -12.46 31.23
CA GLN A 35 -12.46 -13.78 31.60
C GLN A 35 -12.57 -14.79 30.45
N ILE A 36 -11.59 -15.68 30.45
CA ILE A 36 -11.57 -16.97 29.80
C ILE A 36 -12.70 -17.83 30.41
N SER A 37 -13.63 -18.31 29.58
CA SER A 37 -14.48 -19.45 29.94
C SER A 37 -14.11 -20.65 29.08
N SER A 38 -13.41 -21.58 29.70
CA SER A 38 -13.23 -22.96 29.27
C SER A 38 -14.47 -23.78 29.70
N GLN A 39 -15.05 -24.52 28.75
CA GLN A 39 -15.79 -25.76 29.06
C GLN A 39 -15.53 -26.80 27.96
N PRO A 40 -15.23 -28.05 28.33
CA PRO A 40 -15.05 -29.17 27.43
C PRO A 40 -16.34 -29.99 27.31
N SER A 41 -16.54 -30.64 26.17
CA SER A 41 -17.50 -31.74 26.09
C SER A 41 -17.00 -32.75 25.08
N GLY A 42 -16.47 -33.85 25.62
CA GLY A 42 -16.27 -35.08 24.88
C GLY A 42 -17.61 -35.74 24.55
N SER A 43 -17.58 -36.65 23.58
CA SER A 43 -18.50 -37.77 23.50
C SER A 43 -17.87 -38.88 22.67
N THR A 44 -17.78 -40.02 23.32
CA THR A 44 -17.28 -41.32 22.91
C THR A 44 -18.34 -42.09 22.09
N ALA A 45 -17.90 -43.17 21.45
CA ALA A 45 -18.66 -44.34 20.95
C ALA A 45 -19.15 -44.25 19.49
N ARG A 46 -19.13 -45.31 18.67
CA ARG A 46 -18.96 -46.75 18.90
C ARG A 46 -18.75 -47.47 17.56
N ASN A 47 -18.11 -48.64 17.66
CA ASN A 47 -17.89 -49.69 16.66
C ASN A 47 -19.11 -50.12 15.83
N GLN A 48 -18.84 -50.61 14.62
CA GLN A 48 -19.18 -51.95 14.06
C GLN A 48 -18.61 -52.01 12.62
N ASP A 49 -17.57 -52.80 12.32
CA ASP A 49 -17.48 -54.25 12.12
C ASP A 49 -18.17 -54.81 10.85
N GLN A 50 -17.39 -55.67 10.17
CA GLN A 50 -17.73 -56.67 9.13
C GLN A 50 -17.80 -56.16 7.67
N ASN A 51 -17.33 -56.86 6.62
CA ASN A 51 -16.58 -58.11 6.45
C ASN A 51 -16.14 -58.24 4.98
N PHE A 52 -15.04 -58.98 4.77
CA PHE A 52 -14.63 -59.81 3.62
C PHE A 52 -14.93 -59.42 2.16
N GLY A 53 -13.85 -59.42 1.36
CA GLY A 53 -13.90 -59.52 -0.10
C GLY A 53 -12.50 -59.60 -0.71
N SER A 54 -11.80 -60.71 -0.51
CA SER A 54 -10.56 -61.05 -1.20
C SER A 54 -10.80 -61.34 -2.68
N SER A 55 -10.05 -60.72 -3.59
CA SER A 55 -9.77 -61.27 -4.92
C SER A 55 -8.47 -60.68 -5.48
N THR A 56 -7.56 -61.60 -5.74
CA THR A 56 -6.22 -61.47 -6.29
C THR A 56 -6.26 -61.21 -7.81
N SER A 57 -5.45 -60.28 -8.32
CA SER A 57 -4.76 -60.48 -9.61
C SER A 57 -3.61 -59.48 -9.78
N ASN A 58 -2.45 -60.05 -10.14
CA ASN A 58 -1.14 -59.44 -10.33
C ASN A 58 -1.07 -58.37 -11.44
N PRO A 59 0.02 -57.56 -11.47
CA PRO A 59 0.14 -56.35 -12.29
C PRO A 59 0.65 -56.65 -13.70
N PRO A 60 0.30 -55.85 -14.72
CA PRO A 60 1.00 -55.87 -15.99
C PRO A 60 2.22 -54.94 -15.96
N ALA A 61 3.38 -55.52 -16.30
CA ALA A 61 4.62 -54.81 -16.61
C ALA A 61 4.51 -54.07 -17.97
N PRO A 62 5.42 -53.11 -18.26
CA PRO A 62 5.18 -52.02 -19.19
C PRO A 62 5.62 -52.39 -20.61
N VAL A 63 4.73 -52.24 -21.58
CA VAL A 63 5.06 -52.28 -23.00
C VAL A 63 4.36 -51.09 -23.66
N ASP A 64 5.05 -50.43 -24.58
CA ASP A 64 4.58 -49.33 -25.45
C ASP A 64 4.64 -47.87 -24.96
N LYS A 65 5.74 -47.48 -24.30
CA LYS A 65 6.15 -46.05 -24.22
C LYS A 65 7.00 -45.55 -25.39
N ALA A 66 7.30 -46.39 -26.38
CA ALA A 66 8.21 -46.02 -27.47
C ALA A 66 7.52 -45.50 -28.75
N LEU A 67 6.22 -45.73 -28.94
CA LEU A 67 5.52 -45.31 -30.18
C LEU A 67 4.62 -44.07 -30.04
N GLN A 68 4.36 -43.60 -28.82
CA GLN A 68 3.59 -42.37 -28.58
C GLN A 68 4.48 -41.14 -28.33
N GLN A 69 5.80 -41.33 -28.23
CA GLN A 69 6.78 -40.26 -28.08
C GLN A 69 7.26 -39.69 -29.43
N GLN A 70 6.93 -40.34 -30.55
CA GLN A 70 7.33 -39.90 -31.89
C GLN A 70 6.26 -39.05 -32.62
N GLN A 71 5.04 -38.96 -32.09
CA GLN A 71 3.99 -38.06 -32.60
C GLN A 71 3.81 -36.76 -31.79
N MET A 72 4.57 -36.55 -30.72
CA MET A 72 4.54 -35.30 -29.92
C MET A 72 5.77 -34.39 -30.08
N LEU A 73 6.63 -34.66 -31.08
CA LEU A 73 7.75 -33.78 -31.42
C LEU A 73 7.48 -32.83 -32.59
N GLU A 74 6.30 -32.91 -33.22
CA GLU A 74 5.98 -32.12 -34.43
C GLU A 74 5.03 -30.94 -34.21
N ASN A 75 4.67 -30.59 -32.96
CA ASN A 75 3.77 -29.46 -32.66
C ASN A 75 4.37 -28.37 -31.77
N ARG A 76 5.70 -28.31 -31.59
CA ARG A 76 6.36 -27.11 -31.03
C ARG A 76 6.84 -26.16 -32.12
N LYS A 77 5.93 -25.68 -32.95
CA LYS A 77 6.08 -24.33 -33.52
C LYS A 77 5.44 -23.36 -32.53
N LEU A 78 6.19 -23.05 -31.46
CA LEU A 78 5.96 -21.83 -30.69
C LEU A 78 5.95 -20.68 -31.70
N GLY A 79 4.96 -19.80 -31.58
CA GLY A 79 4.74 -18.64 -32.45
C GLY A 79 6.04 -17.92 -32.77
N SER A 80 6.19 -17.54 -34.03
CA SER A 80 7.32 -16.75 -34.49
C SER A 80 7.48 -15.52 -33.60
N PHE A 81 8.61 -15.45 -32.89
CA PHE A 81 9.06 -14.20 -32.31
C PHE A 81 9.19 -13.17 -33.44
N PRO A 82 8.64 -11.95 -33.30
CA PRO A 82 8.85 -10.89 -34.27
C PRO A 82 10.36 -10.64 -34.40
N GLN A 83 10.92 -10.86 -35.59
CA GLN A 83 12.32 -10.56 -35.90
C GLN A 83 12.61 -9.05 -35.93
N ASP A 84 11.57 -8.22 -35.78
CA ASP A 84 11.70 -6.78 -35.72
C ASP A 84 11.82 -6.28 -34.27
N LEU A 85 13.05 -6.34 -33.75
CA LEU A 85 13.44 -5.77 -32.45
C LEU A 85 13.41 -4.22 -32.44
N SER A 86 13.11 -3.55 -33.56
CA SER A 86 13.01 -2.09 -33.59
C SER A 86 11.84 -1.57 -32.74
N GLN A 87 10.76 -2.35 -32.62
CA GLN A 87 9.61 -2.01 -31.78
C GLN A 87 9.91 -2.23 -30.29
N VAL A 88 10.76 -3.21 -29.94
CA VAL A 88 11.17 -3.46 -28.54
C VAL A 88 12.09 -2.35 -28.02
N LYS A 89 12.87 -1.69 -28.90
CA LYS A 89 13.71 -0.54 -28.52
C LYS A 89 12.89 0.69 -28.07
N GLN A 90 11.62 0.81 -28.49
CA GLN A 90 10.73 1.86 -27.96
C GLN A 90 10.37 1.63 -26.49
N ILE A 91 10.35 0.38 -26.03
CA ILE A 91 9.97 0.00 -24.66
C ILE A 91 11.06 0.42 -23.65
N PHE A 92 12.33 0.45 -24.06
CA PHE A 92 13.47 0.81 -23.22
C PHE A 92 14.17 2.10 -23.63
N SER A 93 13.53 2.94 -24.45
CA SER A 93 14.08 4.23 -24.84
C SER A 93 13.99 5.22 -23.67
N THR A 94 14.98 5.19 -22.79
CA THR A 94 15.17 6.22 -21.78
C THR A 94 15.68 7.48 -22.48
N LYS A 95 14.77 8.35 -22.90
CA LYS A 95 15.11 9.69 -23.38
C LYS A 95 16.03 10.38 -22.37
N SER A 96 17.04 11.10 -22.85
CA SER A 96 17.91 11.86 -21.95
C SER A 96 17.10 12.90 -21.15
N LYS A 97 17.54 13.26 -19.94
CA LYS A 97 16.87 14.30 -19.12
C LYS A 97 16.68 15.62 -19.88
N SER A 98 17.64 15.98 -20.72
CA SER A 98 17.58 17.18 -21.58
C SER A 98 16.51 17.05 -22.66
N GLN A 99 16.40 15.88 -23.31
CA GLN A 99 15.37 15.64 -24.31
C GLN A 99 13.97 15.61 -23.68
N MET A 100 13.81 14.98 -22.52
CA MET A 100 12.54 15.01 -21.79
C MET A 100 12.14 16.42 -21.37
N ALA A 101 13.10 17.28 -21.01
CA ALA A 101 12.80 18.66 -20.70
C ALA A 101 12.31 19.43 -21.93
N LYS A 102 13.00 19.30 -23.08
CA LYS A 102 12.57 19.93 -24.34
C LYS A 102 11.17 19.48 -24.76
N ASP A 103 10.91 18.19 -24.70
CA ASP A 103 9.61 17.62 -25.04
C ASP A 103 8.49 18.15 -24.12
N ARG A 104 8.76 18.36 -22.82
CA ARG A 104 7.80 18.96 -21.87
C ARG A 104 7.49 20.42 -22.20
N PHE A 105 8.50 21.21 -22.60
CA PHE A 105 8.29 22.62 -22.94
C PHE A 105 7.61 22.82 -24.31
N SER A 106 7.62 21.81 -25.18
CA SER A 106 6.92 21.85 -26.47
C SER A 106 5.48 21.34 -26.40
N GLN A 107 5.05 20.74 -25.28
CA GLN A 107 3.67 20.29 -25.09
C GLN A 107 2.73 21.47 -24.87
N LYS A 108 1.47 21.34 -25.33
CA LYS A 108 0.44 22.32 -24.97
C LYS A 108 0.11 22.19 -23.48
N ALA A 109 -0.29 23.30 -22.86
CA ALA A 109 -0.59 23.33 -21.43
C ALA A 109 -1.61 22.24 -21.01
N GLN A 110 -2.69 22.08 -21.77
CA GLN A 110 -3.71 21.07 -21.47
C GLN A 110 -3.15 19.64 -21.56
N GLU A 111 -2.38 19.34 -22.60
CA GLU A 111 -1.73 18.04 -22.78
C GLU A 111 -0.75 17.74 -21.63
N TYR A 112 -0.03 18.75 -21.16
CA TYR A 112 0.85 18.63 -20.01
C TYR A 112 0.08 18.26 -18.74
N LEU A 113 -1.03 18.96 -18.49
CA LEU A 113 -1.88 18.71 -17.31
C LEU A 113 -2.46 17.29 -17.32
N ASP A 114 -2.93 16.83 -18.48
CA ASP A 114 -3.59 15.53 -18.62
C ASP A 114 -2.60 14.36 -18.56
N SER A 115 -1.44 14.52 -19.20
CA SER A 115 -0.37 13.50 -19.20
C SER A 115 0.27 13.31 -17.84
N HIS A 116 0.43 14.39 -17.05
CA HIS A 116 1.06 14.35 -15.73
C HIS A 116 0.04 14.31 -14.59
N LYS A 117 -1.26 14.24 -14.89
CA LYS A 117 -2.36 14.26 -13.91
C LYS A 117 -2.30 15.48 -12.97
N MET A 118 -1.77 16.60 -13.45
CA MET A 118 -1.59 17.82 -12.67
C MET A 118 -2.92 18.47 -12.27
N SER A 119 -3.98 18.26 -13.06
CA SER A 119 -5.32 18.77 -12.79
C SER A 119 -5.84 18.37 -11.41
N ILE A 120 -5.54 17.15 -10.94
CA ILE A 120 -5.97 16.67 -9.62
C ILE A 120 -5.38 17.53 -8.50
N TYR A 121 -4.09 17.87 -8.62
CA TYR A 121 -3.38 18.67 -7.62
C TYR A 121 -3.81 20.14 -7.64
N LEU A 122 -4.00 20.69 -8.85
CA LEU A 122 -4.44 22.08 -9.00
C LEU A 122 -5.88 22.26 -8.50
N GLN A 123 -6.79 21.35 -8.85
CA GLN A 123 -8.16 21.39 -8.36
C GLN A 123 -8.21 21.29 -6.84
N ASP A 124 -7.38 20.42 -6.25
CA ASP A 124 -7.31 20.30 -4.80
C ASP A 124 -6.76 21.57 -4.13
N ALA A 125 -5.65 22.11 -4.63
CA ALA A 125 -5.08 23.36 -4.11
C ALA A 125 -6.07 24.53 -4.23
N ILE A 126 -6.75 24.66 -5.38
CA ILE A 126 -7.78 25.68 -5.60
C ILE A 126 -8.94 25.50 -4.62
N LYS A 127 -9.41 24.27 -4.41
CA LYS A 127 -10.46 23.99 -3.44
C LYS A 127 -10.04 24.46 -2.03
N ILE A 128 -8.82 24.14 -1.60
CA ILE A 128 -8.29 24.58 -0.30
C ILE A 128 -8.23 26.11 -0.21
N ILE A 129 -7.77 26.79 -1.25
CA ILE A 129 -7.71 28.27 -1.33
C ILE A 129 -9.11 28.87 -1.16
N LEU A 130 -10.10 28.33 -1.88
CA LEU A 130 -11.47 28.81 -1.86
C LEU A 130 -12.14 28.54 -0.49
N ASP A 131 -11.93 27.35 0.07
CA ASP A 131 -12.49 26.94 1.36
C ASP A 131 -11.93 27.79 2.52
N ARG A 132 -10.62 28.08 2.50
CA ARG A 132 -9.95 28.88 3.54
C ARG A 132 -10.06 30.39 3.34
N ARG A 133 -10.51 30.83 2.15
CA ARG A 133 -10.48 32.25 1.73
C ARG A 133 -9.09 32.86 1.91
N GLU A 134 -8.09 32.14 1.41
CA GLU A 134 -6.68 32.50 1.60
C GLU A 134 -6.38 33.89 1.05
N GLU A 135 -5.77 34.75 1.87
CA GLU A 135 -5.42 36.13 1.46
C GLU A 135 -4.26 36.14 0.46
N LYS A 136 -3.38 35.14 0.54
CA LYS A 136 -2.21 34.96 -0.32
C LYS A 136 -2.25 33.60 -1.03
N PRO A 137 -3.12 33.44 -2.05
CA PRO A 137 -3.34 32.14 -2.71
C PRO A 137 -2.08 31.58 -3.38
N LEU A 138 -1.14 32.43 -3.80
CA LEU A 138 0.13 32.01 -4.40
C LEU A 138 1.10 31.39 -3.39
N ASP A 139 1.10 31.87 -2.15
CA ASP A 139 1.93 31.32 -1.07
C ASP A 139 1.41 29.92 -0.70
N LEU A 140 0.08 29.78 -0.56
CA LEU A 140 -0.54 28.47 -0.32
C LEU A 140 -0.28 27.49 -1.47
N LEU A 141 -0.36 27.94 -2.72
CA LEU A 141 -0.06 27.07 -3.86
C LEU A 141 1.40 26.56 -3.80
N THR A 142 2.33 27.42 -3.41
CA THR A 142 3.74 27.06 -3.23
C THR A 142 3.91 26.04 -2.10
N ASP A 143 3.28 26.27 -0.95
CA ASP A 143 3.32 25.36 0.21
C ASP A 143 2.66 24.01 -0.09
N TYR A 144 1.57 24.01 -0.86
CA TYR A 144 0.88 22.80 -1.28
C TYR A 144 1.79 21.91 -2.14
N PHE A 145 2.48 22.50 -3.13
CA PHE A 145 3.41 21.73 -3.95
C PHE A 145 4.68 21.32 -3.19
N ASN A 146 5.17 22.13 -2.25
CA ASN A 146 6.24 21.71 -1.34
C ASN A 146 5.83 20.50 -0.50
N THR A 147 4.60 20.48 0.00
CA THR A 147 4.01 19.35 0.74
C THR A 147 3.83 18.13 -0.16
N THR A 148 3.44 18.35 -1.42
CA THR A 148 3.32 17.30 -2.44
C THR A 148 4.67 16.65 -2.74
N LEU A 149 5.74 17.45 -2.85
CA LEU A 149 7.10 16.95 -3.07
C LEU A 149 7.62 16.10 -1.90
N LYS A 150 7.17 16.39 -0.67
CA LYS A 150 7.46 15.57 0.52
C LYS A 150 6.59 14.30 0.62
N GLY A 151 5.52 14.22 -0.17
CA GLY A 151 4.54 13.14 -0.11
C GLY A 151 3.62 13.21 1.11
N GLU A 152 3.47 14.39 1.71
CA GLU A 152 2.65 14.62 2.91
C GLU A 152 1.21 15.02 2.56
N HIS A 153 0.96 15.43 1.30
CA HIS A 153 -0.36 15.85 0.80
C HIS A 153 -1.43 14.75 0.84
N ILE A 154 -1.00 13.50 1.01
CA ILE A 154 -1.87 12.32 1.08
C ILE A 154 -2.41 12.11 2.51
N LEU A 155 -1.74 12.61 3.54
CA LEU A 155 -2.14 12.29 4.92
C LEU A 155 -3.57 12.75 5.21
N LEU A 156 -4.38 11.87 5.81
CA LEU A 156 -5.77 12.13 6.18
C LEU A 156 -6.66 12.49 5.00
N ARG A 157 -6.39 11.90 3.83
CA ARG A 157 -7.18 12.07 2.61
C ARG A 157 -8.06 10.85 2.36
N GLU A 158 -9.17 11.10 1.68
CA GLU A 158 -10.09 10.07 1.20
C GLU A 158 -9.42 9.15 0.18
N TYR A 159 -9.81 7.88 0.19
CA TYR A 159 -9.28 6.83 -0.67
C TYR A 159 -9.33 7.20 -2.15
N ALA A 160 -10.40 7.89 -2.58
CA ALA A 160 -10.55 8.36 -3.94
C ALA A 160 -9.38 9.25 -4.37
N PHE A 161 -8.92 10.17 -3.51
CA PHE A 161 -7.75 11.02 -3.79
C PHE A 161 -6.45 10.22 -3.72
N VAL A 162 -6.32 9.36 -2.69
CA VAL A 162 -5.13 8.54 -2.45
C VAL A 162 -4.83 7.58 -3.61
N SER A 163 -5.87 7.03 -4.23
CA SER A 163 -5.78 6.10 -5.36
C SER A 163 -5.74 6.79 -6.73
N ALA A 164 -5.97 8.10 -6.83
CA ALA A 164 -6.18 8.81 -8.08
C ALA A 164 -4.96 8.87 -9.02
N THR A 165 -3.74 8.85 -8.47
CA THR A 165 -2.50 8.91 -9.27
C THR A 165 -1.45 7.95 -8.74
N GLN A 166 -0.54 7.52 -9.62
CA GLN A 166 0.59 6.68 -9.21
C GLN A 166 1.48 7.37 -8.17
N LEU A 167 1.66 8.70 -8.27
CA LEU A 167 2.39 9.48 -7.28
C LEU A 167 1.70 9.43 -5.92
N ASN A 168 0.38 9.62 -5.86
CA ASN A 168 -0.39 9.52 -4.62
C ASN A 168 -0.28 8.12 -4.01
N ARG A 169 -0.43 7.06 -4.82
CA ARG A 169 -0.27 5.67 -4.36
C ARG A 169 1.12 5.43 -3.78
N LYS A 170 2.17 5.90 -4.47
CA LYS A 170 3.55 5.80 -4.00
C LYS A 170 3.76 6.53 -2.67
N CYS A 171 3.34 7.79 -2.60
CA CYS A 171 3.46 8.60 -1.39
C CYS A 171 2.70 7.96 -0.23
N PHE A 172 1.50 7.42 -0.44
CA PHE A 172 0.75 6.70 0.58
C PHE A 172 1.51 5.51 1.16
N LEU A 173 2.05 4.64 0.30
CA LEU A 173 2.83 3.49 0.75
C LEU A 173 4.09 3.92 1.51
N GLN A 174 4.73 5.03 1.11
CA GLN A 174 5.83 5.61 1.86
C GLN A 174 5.40 6.12 3.23
N GLN A 175 4.25 6.78 3.34
CA GLN A 175 3.73 7.28 4.62
C GLN A 175 3.30 6.13 5.53
N ILE A 176 2.62 5.09 5.02
CA ILE A 176 2.32 3.86 5.78
C ILE A 176 3.61 3.27 6.35
N ARG A 177 4.64 3.09 5.51
CA ARG A 177 5.93 2.56 5.97
C ARG A 177 6.53 3.45 7.05
N LYS A 178 6.57 4.77 6.87
CA LYS A 178 7.13 5.70 7.87
C LYS A 178 6.38 5.63 9.20
N VAL A 179 5.05 5.64 9.19
CA VAL A 179 4.21 5.63 10.40
C VAL A 179 4.33 4.30 11.15
N PHE A 180 4.46 3.18 10.43
CA PHE A 180 4.49 1.85 11.05
C PHE A 180 5.89 1.21 11.15
N HIS A 181 6.95 1.88 10.70
CA HIS A 181 8.33 1.42 10.85
C HIS A 181 8.73 1.29 12.33
N SER A 182 8.13 2.10 13.20
CA SER A 182 8.41 2.16 14.64
C SER A 182 7.78 1.03 15.45
N THR A 183 7.26 -0.02 14.81
CA THR A 183 6.59 -1.16 15.47
C THR A 183 7.41 -2.46 15.39
N PRO A 184 8.71 -2.47 15.77
CA PRO A 184 9.59 -3.65 15.60
C PRO A 184 9.15 -4.87 16.43
N TYR A 185 8.22 -4.68 17.37
CA TYR A 185 7.71 -5.74 18.25
C TYR A 185 6.65 -6.64 17.60
N TYR A 186 6.03 -6.21 16.49
CA TYR A 186 4.98 -7.00 15.83
C TYR A 186 5.52 -7.62 14.52
N GLN A 187 5.95 -8.88 14.60
CA GLN A 187 6.26 -9.67 13.39
C GLN A 187 5.00 -10.31 12.79
N ILE A 188 3.95 -10.44 13.58
CA ILE A 188 2.70 -11.09 13.21
C ILE A 188 1.56 -10.14 13.56
N ILE A 189 0.62 -9.95 12.63
CA ILE A 189 -0.54 -9.08 12.79
C ILE A 189 -1.76 -9.70 12.13
N THR A 190 -2.97 -9.39 12.61
CA THR A 190 -4.18 -9.78 11.89
C THR A 190 -4.41 -8.88 10.67
N GLY A 191 -5.09 -9.40 9.64
CA GLY A 191 -5.49 -8.57 8.50
C GLY A 191 -6.39 -7.39 8.90
N LEU A 192 -7.20 -7.57 9.95
CA LEU A 192 -8.07 -6.53 10.52
C LEU A 192 -7.26 -5.43 11.20
N ASP A 193 -6.31 -5.78 12.07
CA ASP A 193 -5.51 -4.78 12.78
C ASP A 193 -4.66 -3.97 11.79
N TYR A 194 -4.08 -4.63 10.78
CA TYR A 194 -3.32 -3.93 9.75
C TYR A 194 -4.21 -3.00 8.90
N HIS A 195 -5.44 -3.42 8.58
CA HIS A 195 -6.44 -2.54 7.95
C HIS A 195 -6.76 -1.32 8.81
N GLN A 196 -7.01 -1.51 10.11
CA GLN A 196 -7.26 -0.42 11.04
C GLN A 196 -6.07 0.55 11.16
N MET A 197 -4.85 0.03 11.14
CA MET A 197 -3.64 0.84 11.09
C MET A 197 -3.62 1.72 9.83
N ILE A 198 -3.86 1.15 8.65
CA ILE A 198 -3.96 1.93 7.40
C ILE A 198 -5.04 3.01 7.50
N CYS A 199 -6.17 2.69 8.15
CA CYS A 199 -7.27 3.64 8.37
C CYS A 199 -6.90 4.87 9.23
N LEU A 200 -5.79 4.83 9.97
CA LEU A 200 -5.28 6.02 10.67
C LEU A 200 -4.75 7.09 9.70
N ILE A 201 -4.39 6.70 8.47
CA ILE A 201 -3.88 7.59 7.43
C ILE A 201 -4.96 7.88 6.37
N CYS A 202 -5.83 6.89 6.07
CA CYS A 202 -6.90 6.97 5.08
C CYS A 202 -8.15 6.27 5.63
N SER A 203 -9.06 7.02 6.24
CA SER A 203 -10.17 6.49 7.06
C SER A 203 -11.15 5.59 6.30
N ASP A 204 -11.29 5.80 4.99
CA ASP A 204 -12.19 5.08 4.09
C ASP A 204 -11.45 4.02 3.24
N PHE A 205 -10.24 3.61 3.65
CA PHE A 205 -9.47 2.61 2.92
C PHE A 205 -10.27 1.29 2.74
N PRO A 206 -10.41 0.78 1.51
CA PRO A 206 -11.37 -0.29 1.20
C PRO A 206 -10.97 -1.61 1.85
N ARG A 207 -11.88 -2.13 2.68
CA ARG A 207 -11.74 -3.46 3.29
C ARG A 207 -11.70 -4.57 2.23
N THR A 208 -12.38 -4.38 1.10
CA THR A 208 -12.39 -5.33 -0.03
C THR A 208 -10.98 -5.55 -0.58
N LEU A 209 -10.21 -4.47 -0.79
CA LEU A 209 -8.83 -4.56 -1.24
C LEU A 209 -7.96 -5.34 -0.24
N MET A 210 -8.17 -5.13 1.06
CA MET A 210 -7.47 -5.91 2.09
C MET A 210 -7.82 -7.40 1.98
N ILE A 211 -9.11 -7.74 1.90
CA ILE A 211 -9.59 -9.13 1.76
C ILE A 211 -8.98 -9.79 0.51
N GLU A 212 -8.97 -9.09 -0.62
CA GLU A 212 -8.38 -9.61 -1.86
C GLU A 212 -6.88 -9.82 -1.75
N THR A 213 -6.18 -8.89 -1.11
CA THR A 213 -4.75 -8.98 -0.88
C THR A 213 -4.40 -10.21 -0.04
N ILE A 214 -5.06 -10.37 1.11
CA ILE A 214 -4.69 -11.41 2.09
C ILE A 214 -5.08 -12.83 1.65
N LYS A 215 -5.99 -12.98 0.69
CA LYS A 215 -6.30 -14.26 0.05
C LYS A 215 -5.12 -14.86 -0.72
N THR A 216 -4.07 -14.10 -0.98
CA THR A 216 -2.96 -14.54 -1.83
C THR A 216 -1.66 -14.80 -1.09
N ILE A 217 -1.66 -14.58 0.23
CA ILE A 217 -0.46 -14.76 1.07
C ILE A 217 -0.62 -15.93 2.05
N PRO A 218 0.48 -16.62 2.40
CA PRO A 218 0.48 -17.63 3.45
C PRO A 218 0.22 -17.03 4.84
N LEU A 219 -0.33 -17.85 5.73
CA LEU A 219 -0.53 -17.49 7.13
C LEU A 219 0.80 -17.51 7.90
N ALA A 220 0.93 -16.71 8.97
CA ALA A 220 2.21 -16.56 9.68
C ALA A 220 2.80 -17.85 10.25
N LYS A 221 1.95 -18.84 10.56
CA LYS A 221 2.34 -20.13 11.17
C LYS A 221 2.08 -21.32 10.25
N LYS A 222 1.63 -21.08 9.01
CA LYS A 222 1.29 -22.13 8.05
C LYS A 222 1.70 -21.70 6.65
N THR A 223 2.39 -22.58 5.92
CA THR A 223 2.75 -22.33 4.51
C THR A 223 1.53 -22.33 3.56
N THR A 224 0.34 -22.62 4.09
CA THR A 224 -0.91 -22.64 3.34
C THR A 224 -1.61 -21.28 3.37
N ILE A 225 -2.30 -20.97 2.29
CA ILE A 225 -3.25 -19.85 2.20
C ILE A 225 -4.50 -20.20 3.02
N SER A 226 -5.19 -19.17 3.54
CA SER A 226 -6.45 -19.36 4.27
C SER A 226 -7.57 -19.91 3.35
N GLN A 227 -8.38 -20.82 3.89
CA GLN A 227 -9.62 -21.26 3.24
C GLN A 227 -10.83 -20.40 3.63
N LYS A 228 -10.66 -19.47 4.59
CA LYS A 228 -11.73 -18.55 4.98
C LYS A 228 -12.00 -17.55 3.86
N THR A 229 -13.25 -17.16 3.72
CA THR A 229 -13.70 -16.20 2.71
C THR A 229 -14.35 -14.99 3.37
N GLY A 230 -14.61 -13.95 2.58
CA GLY A 230 -15.27 -12.74 3.07
C GLY A 230 -14.48 -12.01 4.16
N THR A 231 -15.20 -11.55 5.18
CA THR A 231 -14.62 -10.80 6.31
C THR A 231 -13.85 -11.68 7.29
N ASP A 232 -14.15 -12.98 7.34
CA ASP A 232 -13.58 -13.88 8.35
C ASP A 232 -12.08 -14.10 8.19
N ILE A 233 -11.58 -13.93 6.97
CA ILE A 233 -10.14 -14.00 6.67
C ILE A 233 -9.35 -12.84 7.31
N LEU A 234 -9.99 -11.72 7.65
CA LEU A 234 -9.31 -10.59 8.30
C LEU A 234 -8.84 -10.91 9.72
N PHE A 235 -9.47 -11.86 10.40
CA PHE A 235 -9.06 -12.30 11.74
C PHE A 235 -7.88 -13.28 11.73
N GLU A 236 -7.43 -13.71 10.55
CA GLU A 236 -6.24 -14.55 10.41
C GLU A 236 -4.96 -13.74 10.61
N GLN A 237 -3.89 -14.44 11.02
CA GLN A 237 -2.60 -13.86 11.34
C GLN A 237 -1.61 -14.02 10.18
N PHE A 238 -0.92 -12.92 9.84
CA PHE A 238 0.03 -12.85 8.74
C PHE A 238 1.37 -12.29 9.22
N GLU A 239 2.45 -12.72 8.58
CA GLU A 239 3.75 -12.05 8.77
C GLU A 239 3.65 -10.62 8.24
N LEU A 240 4.06 -9.65 9.06
CA LEU A 240 3.90 -8.24 8.75
C LEU A 240 4.60 -7.86 7.43
N ASP A 241 5.83 -8.35 7.19
CA ASP A 241 6.59 -8.03 5.99
C ASP A 241 5.91 -8.56 4.71
N LYS A 242 5.34 -9.77 4.77
CA LYS A 242 4.59 -10.37 3.66
C LYS A 242 3.31 -9.59 3.39
N LEU A 243 2.59 -9.23 4.45
CA LEU A 243 1.36 -8.44 4.35
C LEU A 243 1.61 -7.04 3.79
N GLN A 244 2.64 -6.35 4.29
CA GLN A 244 3.05 -5.04 3.78
C GLN A 244 3.44 -5.11 2.31
N SER A 245 4.21 -6.12 1.91
CA SER A 245 4.62 -6.32 0.52
C SER A 245 3.44 -6.60 -0.39
N ALA A 246 2.52 -7.47 0.04
CA ALA A 246 1.30 -7.78 -0.71
C ALA A 246 0.42 -6.54 -0.86
N VAL A 247 0.17 -5.79 0.21
CA VAL A 247 -0.61 -4.55 0.14
C VAL A 247 0.05 -3.54 -0.79
N CYS A 248 1.38 -3.40 -0.76
CA CYS A 248 2.09 -2.54 -1.72
C CYS A 248 1.78 -2.92 -3.17
N ILE A 249 1.79 -4.22 -3.49
CA ILE A 249 1.55 -4.71 -4.86
C ILE A 249 0.09 -4.49 -5.26
N TYR A 250 -0.86 -4.99 -4.47
CA TYR A 250 -2.29 -4.96 -4.79
C TYR A 250 -2.81 -3.53 -4.86
N PHE A 251 -2.40 -2.66 -3.94
CA PHE A 251 -2.83 -1.27 -3.95
C PHE A 251 -2.19 -0.48 -5.09
N TYR A 252 -0.87 -0.61 -5.32
CA TYR A 252 -0.19 0.19 -6.35
C TYR A 252 -0.65 -0.19 -7.76
N TYR A 253 -0.78 -1.49 -8.02
CA TYR A 253 -1.16 -2.07 -9.31
C TYR A 253 -2.63 -2.46 -9.38
N ASN A 254 -3.50 -1.82 -8.59
CA ASN A 254 -4.92 -2.18 -8.52
C ASN A 254 -5.59 -2.27 -9.89
N GLU A 255 -5.40 -1.26 -10.75
CA GLU A 255 -5.95 -1.26 -12.12
C GLU A 255 -5.46 -2.43 -12.97
N PHE A 256 -4.19 -2.80 -12.84
CA PHE A 256 -3.63 -3.95 -13.54
C PHE A 256 -4.26 -5.25 -13.04
N MET A 257 -4.42 -5.40 -11.72
CA MET A 257 -5.05 -6.59 -11.13
C MET A 257 -6.52 -6.72 -11.54
N GLU A 258 -7.27 -5.62 -11.58
CA GLU A 258 -8.65 -5.59 -12.10
C GLU A 258 -8.71 -6.01 -13.56
N ASN A 259 -7.85 -5.45 -14.41
CA ASN A 259 -7.82 -5.79 -15.84
C ASN A 259 -7.49 -7.26 -16.08
N VAL A 260 -6.54 -7.81 -15.32
CA VAL A 260 -6.20 -9.23 -15.37
C VAL A 260 -7.41 -10.08 -14.97
N ARG A 261 -8.12 -9.70 -13.91
CA ARG A 261 -9.31 -10.42 -13.44
C ARG A 261 -10.42 -10.43 -14.51
N THR A 262 -10.72 -9.29 -15.10
CA THR A 262 -11.73 -9.18 -16.17
C THR A 262 -11.37 -10.06 -17.36
N LEU A 263 -10.11 -10.02 -17.81
CA LEU A 263 -9.64 -10.84 -18.93
C LEU A 263 -9.80 -12.35 -18.69
N PHE A 264 -9.53 -12.82 -17.47
CA PHE A 264 -9.70 -14.23 -17.13
C PHE A 264 -11.16 -14.65 -16.94
N GLN A 265 -12.03 -13.72 -16.53
CA GLN A 265 -13.47 -13.98 -16.42
C GLN A 265 -14.15 -14.04 -17.79
N GLU A 266 -13.73 -13.20 -18.74
CA GLU A 266 -14.21 -13.23 -20.13
C GLU A 266 -13.76 -14.48 -20.91
N ALA A 267 -12.68 -15.12 -20.47
CA ALA A 267 -12.13 -16.33 -21.09
C ALA A 267 -12.75 -17.65 -20.59
N GLN A 268 -13.67 -17.60 -19.61
CA GLN A 268 -14.41 -18.75 -19.07
C GLN A 268 -15.83 -18.81 -19.63
#